data_AF-A0A2A6ZYZ5-F1
#
_entry.id   AF-A0A2A6ZYZ5-F1
#
_cell.length_a   1.000
_cell.length_b   1.000
_cell.length_c   1.000
_cell.angle_alpha   90.00
_cell.angle_beta   90.00
_cell.angle_gamma   90.00
#
_symmetry.space_group_name_H-M   'P 1'
#
loop_
_entity.id
_entity.type
_entity.pdbx_description
1 polymer ?
#
loop_
_entity_poly.entity_id
_entity_poly.type
_entity_poly.pdbx_seq_one_letter_code
_entity_poly.pdbx_strand_id
1 'polypeptide(L)' 'MNFNGEELTLMMLYNSGSRLGLMQELRLMQCYLTPDETALRELSEQVIEKLKLMTDAEFSELEFPLN' A
#
# COMPACT_ATOMS: atom_id res chain seq x y z
N MET A 1 -13.84 3.05 -0.43
CA MET A 1 -13.21 1.73 -0.66
C MET A 1 -12.52 1.36 0.64
N ASN A 2 -12.68 0.14 1.15
CA ASN A 2 -11.97 -0.28 2.37
C ASN A 2 -10.76 -1.15 1.99
N PHE A 3 -9.70 -1.01 2.78
CA PHE A 3 -8.55 -1.91 2.74
C PHE A 3 -8.85 -3.17 3.57
N ASN A 4 -8.41 -4.32 3.09
CA ASN A 4 -8.45 -5.57 3.85
C ASN A 4 -7.24 -5.67 4.80
N GLY A 5 -7.19 -6.71 5.64
CA GLY A 5 -6.11 -6.88 6.61
C GLY A 5 -4.72 -7.02 6.00
N GLU A 6 -4.59 -7.74 4.87
CA GLU A 6 -3.31 -7.93 4.18
C GLU A 6 -2.83 -6.61 3.55
N GLU A 7 -3.75 -5.86 2.94
CA GLU A 7 -3.48 -4.54 2.38
C GLU A 7 -3.04 -3.56 3.48
N LEU A 8 -3.75 -3.50 4.60
CA LEU A 8 -3.38 -2.64 5.73
C LEU A 8 -2.03 -3.03 6.32
N THR A 9 -1.75 -4.33 6.42
CA THR A 9 -0.45 -4.85 6.90
C THR A 9 0.67 -4.44 5.94
N LEU A 10 0.46 -4.62 4.62
CA LEU A 10 1.40 -4.20 3.60
C LEU A 10 1.65 -2.69 3.66
N MET A 11 0.58 -1.90 3.74
CA MET A 11 0.68 -0.46 3.83
C MET A 11 1.47 -0.04 5.08
N MET A 12 1.23 -0.67 6.23
CA MET A 12 1.98 -0.38 7.46
C MET A 12 3.48 -0.62 7.29
N LEU A 13 3.88 -1.71 6.63
CA LEU A 13 5.29 -2.07 6.40
C LEU A 13 6.04 -1.04 5.53
N TYR A 14 5.34 -0.44 4.57
CA TYR A 14 5.91 0.52 3.60
C TYR A 14 5.48 1.96 3.86
N ASN A 15 4.77 2.24 4.97
CA ASN A 15 4.26 3.57 5.24
C ASN A 15 5.40 4.54 5.57
N SER A 16 5.65 5.50 4.67
CA SER A 16 6.66 6.55 4.85
C SER A 16 6.08 7.83 5.49
N GLY A 17 4.86 7.77 6.03
CA GLY A 17 4.18 8.89 6.69
C GLY A 17 3.33 9.78 5.77
N SER A 18 3.21 9.45 4.49
CA SER A 18 2.29 10.13 3.56
C SER A 18 1.75 9.17 2.50
N ARG A 19 0.57 9.48 1.96
CA ARG A 19 -0.07 8.69 0.90
C ARG A 19 0.83 8.53 -0.33
N LEU A 20 1.41 9.65 -0.80
CA LEU A 20 2.31 9.65 -1.96
C LEU A 20 3.61 8.90 -1.68
N GLY A 21 4.18 9.05 -0.48
CA GLY A 21 5.39 8.34 -0.11
C GLY A 21 5.17 6.83 -0.02
N LEU A 22 4.07 6.39 0.59
CA LEU A 22 3.68 4.98 0.58
C LEU A 22 3.52 4.43 -0.85
N MET A 23 2.86 5.18 -1.74
CA MET A 23 2.75 4.77 -3.15
C MET A 23 4.11 4.62 -3.83
N GLN A 24 5.07 5.50 -3.53
CA GLN A 24 6.43 5.42 -4.06
C GLN A 24 7.17 4.20 -3.52
N GLU A 25 7.10 3.94 -2.21
CA GLU A 25 7.71 2.76 -1.58
C GLU A 25 7.15 1.45 -2.15
N LEU A 26 5.83 1.37 -2.36
CA LEU A 26 5.21 0.19 -2.99
C LEU A 26 5.66 0.00 -4.44
N ARG A 27 5.79 1.08 -5.22
CA ARG A 27 6.32 1.02 -6.60
C ARG A 27 7.79 0.59 -6.62
N LEU A 28 8.58 1.09 -5.68
CA LEU A 28 9.99 0.72 -5.54
C LEU A 28 10.12 -0.76 -5.18
N MET A 29 9.30 -1.25 -4.25
CA MET A 29 9.24 -2.67 -3.91
C MET A 29 8.86 -3.54 -5.11
N GLN A 30 7.88 -3.14 -5.92
CA GLN A 30 7.50 -3.86 -7.15
C GLN A 30 8.67 -4.02 -8.13
N CYS A 31 9.60 -3.08 -8.19
CA CYS A 31 10.80 -3.18 -9.04
C CYS A 31 11.79 -4.26 -8.56
N TYR A 32 11.73 -4.67 -7.29
CA TYR A 32 12.57 -5.72 -6.72
C TYR A 32 11.91 -7.10 -6.74
N LEU A 33 10.60 -7.17 -7.01
CA LEU A 33 9.89 -8.44 -7.09
C LEU A 33 10.35 -9.25 -8.29
N THR A 34 10.60 -10.53 -8.06
CA THR A 34 10.83 -11.49 -9.12
C THR A 34 9.53 -11.72 -9.91
N PRO A 35 9.61 -12.15 -11.19
CA PRO A 35 8.41 -12.41 -12.00
C PRO A 35 7.43 -13.40 -11.36
N ASP A 36 7.94 -14.36 -10.57
CA ASP A 36 7.18 -15.41 -9.88
C ASP A 36 6.44 -14.90 -8.62
N GLU A 37 6.83 -13.74 -8.06
CA GLU A 37 6.17 -13.11 -6.91
C GLU A 37 4.93 -12.31 -7.33
N THR A 38 4.05 -12.96 -8.10
CA THR A 38 2.85 -12.34 -8.68
C THR A 38 1.83 -11.91 -7.62
N ALA A 39 1.65 -12.70 -6.55
CA ALA A 39 0.68 -12.40 -5.50
C ALA A 39 1.00 -11.07 -4.78
N LEU A 40 2.27 -10.83 -4.44
CA LEU A 40 2.69 -9.59 -3.79
C LEU A 40 2.63 -8.40 -4.75
N ARG A 41 2.92 -8.62 -6.04
CA ARG A 41 2.75 -7.61 -7.09
C ARG A 41 1.30 -7.21 -7.25
N GLU A 42 0.38 -8.16 -7.33
CA GLU A 42 -1.07 -7.91 -7.45
C GLU A 42 -1.61 -7.21 -6.20
N LEU A 43 -1.21 -7.64 -5.00
CA LEU A 43 -1.63 -7.00 -3.75
C LEU A 43 -1.17 -5.52 -3.70
N SER A 44 0.10 -5.27 -3.99
CA SER A 44 0.64 -3.89 -4.00
C SER A 44 0.01 -3.03 -5.10
N GLU A 45 -0.30 -3.58 -6.28
CA GLU A 45 -1.04 -2.86 -7.32
C GLU A 45 -2.46 -2.49 -6.88
N GLN A 46 -3.18 -3.42 -6.26
CA GLN A 46 -4.52 -3.15 -5.71
C GLN A 46 -4.50 -2.03 -4.66
N VAL A 47 -3.52 -2.07 -3.75
CA VAL A 47 -3.31 -1.00 -2.76
C VAL A 47 -3.04 0.34 -3.44
N ILE A 48 -2.13 0.38 -4.43
CA ILE A 48 -1.79 1.61 -5.15
C ILE A 48 -3.01 2.19 -5.86
N GLU A 49 -3.83 1.37 -6.52
CA GLU A 49 -5.05 1.85 -7.20
C GLU A 49 -6.05 2.43 -6.19
N LYS A 50 -6.24 1.79 -5.02
CA LYS A 50 -7.08 2.34 -3.94
C LYS A 50 -6.51 3.66 -3.40
N LEU A 51 -5.19 3.75 -3.22
CA LEU A 51 -4.51 4.98 -2.76
C LEU A 51 -4.64 6.14 -3.77
N LYS A 52 -4.71 5.85 -5.08
CA LYS A 52 -4.95 6.88 -6.11
C LYS A 52 -6.35 7.48 -6.03
N LEU A 53 -7.33 6.69 -5.63
CA LEU A 53 -8.73 7.10 -5.51
C LEU A 53 -9.04 7.78 -4.16
N MET A 54 -8.05 7.88 -3.29
CA MET A 54 -8.17 8.41 -1.94
C MET A 54 -7.41 9.73 -1.80
N THR A 55 -7.93 10.62 -0.95
CA THR A 55 -7.31 11.90 -0.60
C THR A 55 -6.30 11.74 0.55
N ASP A 56 -5.44 12.75 0.73
CA ASP A 56 -4.49 12.74 1.84
C ASP A 56 -5.20 12.81 3.22
N ALA A 57 -6.37 13.45 3.29
CA ALA A 57 -7.18 13.52 4.51
C ALA A 57 -7.73 12.14 4.91
N GLU A 58 -8.34 11.42 3.96
CA GLU A 58 -8.80 10.04 4.18
C GLU A 58 -7.64 9.11 4.53
N PHE A 59 -6.46 9.30 3.93
CA PHE A 59 -5.27 8.55 4.28
C PHE A 59 -4.83 8.78 5.74
N SER A 60 -4.88 10.02 6.23
CA SER A 60 -4.54 10.34 7.62
C SER A 60 -5.52 9.76 8.64
N GLU A 61 -6.74 9.42 8.22
CA GLU A 61 -7.75 8.75 9.06
C GLU A 61 -7.60 7.22 9.07
N LEU A 62 -6.72 6.64 8.23
CA LEU A 62 -6.51 5.19 8.23
C LEU A 62 -5.84 4.73 9.52
N GLU A 63 -6.49 3.79 10.19
CA GLU A 63 -5.90 3.05 11.30
C GLU A 63 -5.17 1.81 10.76
N PHE A 64 -3.86 1.76 10.99
CA PHE A 64 -3.08 0.56 10.74
C PHE A 64 -3.18 -0.38 11.95
N PRO A 65 -3.33 -1.70 11.73
CA PRO A 65 -3.29 -2.66 12.83
C PRO A 65 -1.92 -2.58 13.50
N LEU A 66 -1.84 -1.93 14.66
CA LEU A 66 -0.67 -1.97 15.52
C LEU A 66 -0.51 -3.42 16.01
N ASN A 67 0.60 -4.05 15.65
CA ASN A 67 0.99 -5.39 16.13
C ASN A 67 0.96 -5.48 17.66
#